data_AF-A0A2A3T6N5-F1
#
_entry.id   AF-A0A2A3T6N5-F1
#
_cell.length_a   1.000
_cell.length_b   1.000
_cell.length_c   1.000
_cell.angle_alpha   90.00
_cell.angle_beta   90.00
_cell.angle_gamma   90.00
#
_symmetry.space_group_name_H-M   'P 1'
#
loop_
_entity.id
_entity.type
_entity.pdbx_description
1 polymer ?
#
loop_
_entity_poly.entity_id
_entity_poly.type
_entity_poly.pdbx_seq_one_letter_code
_entity_poly.pdbx_strand_id
1 'polypeptide(L)'
;MRESHIMKIHYLTALVAVGFVIIHIMVRVMQGFSDSLLFDNVIANYKSIPYAIVLEAMLILISVHGFNGLRIILLEIKQGRVYENAVTYGCLAAMIILIAYGSRTIIMASMGMV
;
A
#
# COMPACT_ATOMS: atom_id res chain seq x y z
N MET A 1 -10.03 -7.14 -17.88
CA MET A 1 -10.22 -5.67 -17.84
C MET A 1 -9.36 -5.06 -18.94
N ARG A 2 -9.84 -4.06 -19.69
CA ARG A 2 -8.99 -3.38 -20.71
C ARG A 2 -7.82 -2.68 -20.03
N GLU A 3 -6.64 -2.72 -20.66
CA GLU A 3 -5.41 -2.09 -20.14
C GLU A 3 -5.60 -0.60 -19.81
N SER A 4 -6.39 0.12 -20.62
CA SER A 4 -6.72 1.52 -20.38
C SER A 4 -7.41 1.79 -19.04
N HIS A 5 -8.19 0.85 -18.51
CA HIS A 5 -8.78 0.98 -17.18
C HIS A 5 -7.75 0.72 -16.08
N ILE A 6 -6.87 -0.27 -16.26
CA ILE A 6 -5.77 -0.55 -15.34
C ILE A 6 -4.90 0.69 -15.18
N MET A 7 -4.58 1.37 -16.29
CA MET A 7 -3.80 2.61 -16.26
C MET A 7 -4.53 3.76 -15.57
N LYS A 8 -5.85 3.93 -15.79
CA LYS A 8 -6.64 4.93 -15.04
C LYS A 8 -6.61 4.67 -13.55
N ILE A 9 -6.74 3.40 -13.13
CA ILE A 9 -6.62 3.01 -11.72
C ILE A 9 -5.22 3.34 -11.20
N HIS A 10 -4.16 3.03 -11.95
CA HIS A 10 -2.78 3.34 -11.56
C HIS A 10 -2.55 4.84 -11.31
N TYR A 11 -3.06 5.72 -12.19
CA TYR A 11 -2.94 7.16 -12.00
C TYR A 11 -3.79 7.68 -10.83
N LEU A 12 -5.03 7.20 -10.71
CA LEU A 12 -5.91 7.60 -9.62
C LEU A 12 -5.35 7.17 -8.26
N THR A 13 -4.88 5.93 -8.15
CA THR A 13 -4.27 5.41 -6.92
C THR A 13 -3.01 6.18 -6.55
N ALA A 14 -2.20 6.60 -7.52
CA ALA A 14 -1.05 7.48 -7.27
C ALA A 14 -1.48 8.80 -6.63
N LEU A 15 -2.42 9.51 -7.28
CA LEU A 15 -2.88 10.82 -6.84
C LEU A 15 -3.46 10.78 -5.43
N VAL A 16 -4.32 9.78 -5.15
CA VAL A 16 -4.94 9.63 -3.83
C VAL A 16 -3.89 9.21 -2.79
N ALA A 17 -2.94 8.33 -3.14
CA ALA A 17 -1.87 7.90 -2.23
C ALA A 17 -1.01 9.07 -1.75
N VAL A 18 -0.71 10.07 -2.60
CA VAL A 18 0.05 11.26 -2.19
C VAL A 18 -0.61 11.95 -0.99
N GLY A 19 -1.93 12.13 -1.01
CA GLY A 19 -2.66 12.77 0.09
C GLY A 19 -2.54 12.00 1.40
N PHE A 20 -2.74 10.67 1.37
CA PHE A 20 -2.61 9.84 2.56
C PHE A 20 -1.17 9.75 3.08
N VAL A 21 -0.17 9.69 2.20
CA VAL A 21 1.26 9.71 2.59
C VAL A 21 1.61 11.03 3.27
N ILE A 22 1.10 12.17 2.79
CA ILE A 22 1.30 13.46 3.47
C ILE A 22 0.74 13.42 4.88
N ILE A 23 -0.50 12.93 5.08
CA ILE A 23 -1.11 12.77 6.41
C ILE A 23 -0.23 11.87 7.30
N HIS A 24 0.27 10.75 6.75
CA HIS A 24 1.14 9.84 7.49
C HIS A 24 2.43 10.54 7.95
N ILE A 25 3.10 11.25 7.05
CA ILE A 25 4.33 12.01 7.37
C ILE A 25 4.04 13.09 8.40
N MET A 26 2.93 13.82 8.27
CA MET A 26 2.55 14.85 9.24
C MET A 26 2.39 14.28 10.64
N VAL A 27 1.74 13.12 10.81
CA VAL A 27 1.61 12.45 12.12
C VAL A 27 2.99 12.13 12.70
N ARG A 28 3.93 11.64 11.88
CA ARG A 28 5.31 11.36 12.34
C ARG A 28 6.06 12.61 12.79
N VAL A 29 5.94 13.70 12.03
CA VAL A 29 6.67 14.94 12.31
C VAL A 29 6.06 15.71 13.47
N MET A 30 4.74 15.82 13.54
CA MET A 30 4.03 16.57 14.59
C MET A 30 4.15 15.91 15.97
N GLN A 31 4.24 14.58 16.02
CA GLN A 31 4.51 13.85 17.26
C GLN A 31 5.98 13.97 17.71
N GLY A 32 6.90 14.37 16.83
CA GLY A 32 8.33 14.20 17.00
C GLY A 32 8.78 12.86 16.44
N PHE A 33 9.68 12.89 15.45
CA PHE A 33 10.01 11.70 14.66
C PHE A 33 10.51 10.54 15.52
N SER A 34 11.43 10.79 16.46
CA SER A 34 11.96 9.77 17.38
C SER A 34 10.85 9.13 18.22
N ASP A 35 9.98 9.95 18.81
CA ASP A 35 8.88 9.46 19.65
C ASP A 35 7.86 8.68 18.83
N SER A 36 7.61 9.09 17.59
CA SER A 36 6.68 8.41 16.68
C SER A 36 7.11 6.97 16.32
N LEU A 37 8.38 6.62 16.54
CA LEU A 37 8.93 5.27 16.28
C LEU A 37 8.84 4.35 17.50
N LEU A 38 8.55 4.87 18.69
CA LEU A 38 8.39 4.07 19.90
C LEU A 38 7.21 3.11 19.75
N PHE A 39 7.37 1.89 20.23
CA PHE A 39 6.38 0.81 20.07
C PHE A 39 4.99 1.23 20.57
N ASP A 40 4.91 1.76 21.81
CA ASP A 40 3.63 2.17 22.41
C ASP A 40 2.93 3.25 21.61
N ASN A 41 3.69 4.19 21.07
CA ASN A 41 3.21 5.27 20.22
C ASN A 41 2.72 4.76 18.85
N VAL A 42 3.42 3.78 18.27
CA VAL A 42 3.00 3.10 17.04
C VAL A 42 1.71 2.32 17.29
N ILE A 43 1.61 1.56 18.37
CA ILE A 43 0.39 0.81 18.73
C ILE A 43 -0.78 1.75 19.02
N ALA A 44 -0.54 2.89 19.69
CA ALA A 44 -1.57 3.91 19.90
C ALA A 44 -2.14 4.43 18.56
N ASN A 45 -1.29 4.61 17.56
CA ASN A 45 -1.70 4.98 16.20
C ASN A 45 -2.55 3.89 15.53
N TYR A 46 -2.21 2.60 15.69
CA TYR A 46 -3.04 1.49 15.18
C TYR A 46 -4.39 1.37 15.89
N LYS A 47 -4.48 1.72 17.18
CA LYS A 47 -5.74 1.69 17.95
C LYS A 47 -6.66 2.87 17.64
N SER A 48 -6.13 3.95 17.05
CA SER A 48 -6.93 5.08 16.59
C SER A 48 -7.70 4.72 15.31
N ILE A 49 -9.03 4.57 15.39
CA ILE A 49 -9.86 4.20 14.23
C ILE A 49 -9.62 5.13 13.02
N PRO A 50 -9.62 6.47 13.16
CA PRO A 50 -9.36 7.35 12.02
C PRO A 50 -8.01 7.09 11.35
N TYR A 51 -6.96 6.84 12.15
CA TYR A 51 -5.62 6.62 11.61
C TYR A 51 -5.43 5.20 11.09
N ALA A 52 -6.09 4.19 11.67
CA ALA A 52 -6.14 2.84 11.12
C ALA A 52 -6.76 2.83 9.71
N ILE A 53 -7.80 3.63 9.46
CA ILE A 53 -8.38 3.82 8.12
C ILE A 53 -7.35 4.43 7.16
N VAL A 54 -6.58 5.44 7.61
CA VAL A 54 -5.49 6.03 6.82
C VAL A 54 -4.44 4.97 6.47
N LEU A 55 -4.01 4.15 7.43
CA LEU A 55 -3.02 3.09 7.21
C LEU A 55 -3.53 2.03 6.23
N GLU A 56 -4.78 1.58 6.37
CA GLU A 56 -5.40 0.61 5.47
C GLU A 56 -5.56 1.17 4.04
N ALA A 57 -6.03 2.41 3.92
CA ALA A 57 -6.15 3.08 2.63
C ALA A 57 -4.78 3.21 1.94
N MET A 58 -3.74 3.60 2.68
CA MET A 58 -2.37 3.66 2.16
C MET A 58 -1.88 2.29 1.68
N LEU A 59 -2.06 1.25 2.50
CA LEU A 59 -1.67 -0.12 2.16
C LEU A 59 -2.26 -0.53 0.82
N ILE A 60 -3.57 -0.35 0.64
CA ILE A 60 -4.26 -0.72 -0.60
C ILE A 60 -3.78 0.14 -1.77
N LEU A 61 -3.80 1.47 -1.62
CA LEU A 61 -3.48 2.41 -2.70
C LEU A 61 -2.05 2.23 -3.21
N ILE A 62 -1.08 2.16 -2.29
CA ILE A 62 0.35 2.00 -2.63
C ILE A 62 0.61 0.60 -3.18
N SER A 63 -0.04 -0.44 -2.67
CA SER A 63 0.11 -1.79 -3.22
C SER A 63 -0.41 -1.85 -4.66
N VAL A 64 -1.61 -1.33 -4.93
CA VAL A 64 -2.18 -1.30 -6.28
C VAL A 64 -1.33 -0.47 -7.23
N HIS A 65 -0.95 0.74 -6.83
CA HIS A 65 -0.13 1.62 -7.63
C HIS A 65 1.25 1.00 -7.91
N GLY A 66 1.94 0.58 -6.85
CA GLY A 66 3.32 0.10 -6.87
C GLY A 66 3.49 -1.20 -7.65
N PHE A 67 2.62 -2.20 -7.42
CA PHE A 67 2.71 -3.46 -8.17
C PHE A 67 2.30 -3.32 -9.63
N ASN A 68 1.35 -2.43 -9.96
CA ASN A 68 1.07 -2.14 -11.37
C ASN A 68 2.23 -1.38 -12.03
N GLY A 69 2.84 -0.43 -11.33
CA GLY A 69 4.06 0.26 -11.81
C GLY A 69 5.20 -0.71 -12.07
N LEU A 70 5.45 -1.62 -11.13
CA LEU A 70 6.45 -2.69 -11.28
C LEU A 70 6.14 -3.58 -12.48
N ARG A 71 4.88 -3.99 -12.65
CA ARG A 71 4.45 -4.75 -13.84
C ARG A 71 4.83 -4.00 -15.11
N ILE A 72 4.51 -2.71 -15.22
CA ILE A 72 4.81 -1.90 -16.42
C ILE A 72 6.31 -1.90 -16.70
N ILE A 73 7.14 -1.57 -15.70
CA ILE A 73 8.60 -1.54 -15.83
C ILE A 73 9.14 -2.89 -16.30
N LEU A 74 8.68 -3.99 -15.70
CA LEU A 74 9.14 -5.33 -16.06
C LEU A 74 8.74 -5.73 -17.48
N LEU A 75 7.56 -5.33 -17.95
CA LEU A 75 7.09 -5.58 -19.32
C LEU A 75 7.83 -4.73 -20.37
N GLU A 76 8.38 -3.58 -19.99
CA GLU A 76 9.26 -2.77 -20.85
C GLU A 76 10.65 -3.40 -21.03
N ILE A 77 11.16 -4.11 -20.02
CA ILE A 77 12.47 -4.77 -20.07
C ILE A 77 12.47 -5.98 -21.02
N LYS A 78 11.38 -6.75 -21.05
CA LYS A 78 11.27 -7.96 -21.86
C LYS A 78 9.83 -8.20 -22.29
N GLN A 79 9.67 -8.60 -23.55
CA GLN A 79 8.36 -8.93 -24.13
C GLN A 79 8.28 -10.44 -24.45
N GLY A 80 7.05 -10.95 -24.51
CA GLY A 80 6.76 -12.34 -24.88
C GLY A 80 5.72 -12.99 -23.97
N ARG A 81 4.77 -13.69 -24.58
CA ARG A 81 3.55 -14.23 -23.94
C ARG A 81 3.77 -14.91 -22.58
N VAL A 82 4.78 -15.77 -22.46
CA VAL A 82 5.06 -16.49 -21.20
C VAL A 82 5.53 -15.52 -20.12
N TYR A 83 6.45 -14.63 -20.46
CA TYR A 83 7.00 -13.65 -19.53
C TYR A 83 5.94 -12.62 -19.11
N GLU A 84 5.16 -12.10 -20.05
CA GLU A 84 4.10 -11.12 -19.77
C GLU A 84 3.04 -11.68 -18.82
N ASN A 85 2.65 -12.94 -19.02
CA ASN A 85 1.74 -13.65 -18.13
C ASN A 85 2.37 -13.84 -16.74
N ALA A 86 3.63 -14.29 -16.68
CA ALA A 86 4.33 -14.50 -15.42
C ALA A 86 4.44 -13.21 -14.59
N VAL A 87 4.85 -12.10 -15.22
CA VAL A 87 4.92 -10.78 -14.57
C VAL A 87 3.55 -10.32 -14.11
N THR A 88 2.53 -10.42 -14.98
CA THR A 88 1.17 -9.96 -14.65
C THR A 88 0.59 -10.73 -13.46
N TYR A 89 0.63 -12.06 -13.48
CA TYR A 89 0.11 -12.87 -12.38
C TYR A 89 0.99 -12.79 -11.13
N GLY A 90 2.31 -12.68 -11.29
CA GLY A 90 3.24 -12.50 -10.17
C GLY A 90 2.98 -11.20 -9.41
N CYS A 91 2.88 -10.06 -10.12
CA CYS A 91 2.55 -8.78 -9.51
C CYS A 91 1.15 -8.77 -8.86
N LEU A 92 0.17 -9.40 -9.50
CA LEU A 92 -1.19 -9.53 -8.93
C LEU A 92 -1.17 -10.35 -7.63
N ALA A 93 -0.51 -11.51 -7.61
CA ALA A 93 -0.42 -12.36 -6.45
C ALA A 93 0.33 -11.67 -5.29
N ALA A 94 1.47 -11.04 -5.59
CA ALA A 94 2.26 -10.31 -4.60
C ALA A 94 1.46 -9.14 -3.98
N MET A 95 0.69 -8.41 -4.80
CA MET A 95 -0.22 -7.36 -4.32
C MET A 95 -1.28 -7.91 -3.36
N ILE A 96 -1.96 -9.00 -3.73
CA ILE A 96 -3.01 -9.60 -2.88
C ILE A 96 -2.42 -10.09 -1.55
N ILE A 97 -1.26 -10.74 -1.60
CA ILE A 97 -0.57 -11.24 -0.40
C ILE A 97 -0.17 -10.08 0.52
N LEU A 98 0.42 -9.02 -0.04
CA LEU A 98 0.83 -7.86 0.75
C LEU A 98 -0.37 -7.17 1.41
N ILE A 99 -1.45 -6.95 0.67
CA ILE A 99 -2.68 -6.38 1.22
C ILE A 99 -3.23 -7.29 2.32
N ALA A 100 -3.43 -8.59 2.06
CA ALA A 100 -3.99 -9.50 3.06
C ALA A 100 -3.16 -9.56 4.35
N TYR A 101 -1.82 -9.62 4.24
CA TYR A 101 -0.93 -9.65 5.39
C TYR A 101 -0.88 -8.31 6.14
N GLY A 102 -0.85 -7.20 5.42
CA GLY A 102 -0.88 -5.86 5.99
C GLY A 102 -2.20 -5.57 6.71
N SER A 103 -3.35 -5.86 6.07
CA SER A 103 -4.68 -5.67 6.66
C SER A 103 -4.84 -6.54 7.91
N ARG A 104 -4.38 -7.80 7.87
CA ARG A 104 -4.35 -8.65 9.08
C ARG A 104 -3.56 -7.98 10.20
N THR A 105 -2.40 -7.43 9.90
CA THR A 105 -1.54 -6.76 10.89
C THR A 105 -2.22 -5.53 11.49
N ILE A 106 -2.81 -4.67 10.65
CA ILE A 106 -3.57 -3.49 11.07
C ILE A 106 -4.71 -3.90 11.99
N ILE A 107 -5.55 -4.85 11.56
CA ILE A 107 -6.71 -5.33 12.34
C ILE A 107 -6.26 -5.90 13.69
N MET A 108 -5.23 -6.74 13.71
CA MET A 108 -4.73 -7.34 14.96
C MET A 108 -4.21 -6.28 15.94
N ALA A 109 -3.45 -5.31 15.44
CA ALA A 109 -2.92 -4.23 16.27
C ALA A 109 -4.04 -3.29 16.77
N SER A 110 -5.02 -2.97 15.92
CA SER A 110 -6.20 -2.17 16.29
C SER A 110 -7.04 -2.84 17.38
N MET A 111 -7.11 -4.18 17.37
CA MET A 111 -7.82 -4.99 18.38
C MET A 111 -6.99 -5.28 19.64
N GLY A 112 -5.73 -4.84 19.71
CA GLY A 112 -4.85 -5.10 20.86
C GLY A 112 -4.40 -6.55 21.00
N MET A 113 -4.31 -7.29 19.88
CA MET A 113 -3.85 -8.69 19.84
C MET A 113 -2.35 -8.83 19.56
N VAL A 114 -1.59 -7.73 19.68
CA VAL A 114 -0.14 -7.63 19.47
C VAL A 114 0.47 -6.85 20.61
#